data_AF-A0A4W5M4D5-F1
#
_entry.id   AF-A0A4W5M4D5-F1
#
_cell.length_a   1.000
_cell.length_b   1.000
_cell.length_c   1.000
_cell.angle_alpha   90.00
_cell.angle_beta   90.00
_cell.angle_gamma   90.00
#
_symmetry.space_group_name_H-M   'P 1'
#
loop_
_entity.id
_entity.type
_entity.pdbx_description
1 polymer ?
#
loop_
_entity_poly.entity_id
_entity_poly.type
_entity_poly.pdbx_seq_one_letter_code
_entity_poly.pdbx_strand_id
1 'polypeptide(L)'
;MENFSALVLSIAATSFVTFQCLFHFVSPWISAQFFPGYHRLSPRHTIEWNSRTVSTLHALIVGLFCLYILLHDDAVNEDPVWGDPSLVKINVAITCGYLLSDMLLICYYWRAIGDKFFVIHHLAALYAYYYVLSIGMLPYFANFRLVAELSTPCVNQRNTVHQSPENCESRHGFIRISSFQVKKVLSLKELKRV
;
A
#
# COMPACT_ATOMS: atom_id res chain seq x y z
N MET A 1 3.56 24.01 14.24
CA MET A 1 2.81 23.54 13.06
C MET A 1 3.65 23.56 11.78
N GLU A 2 4.48 24.58 11.52
CA GLU A 2 5.33 24.64 10.31
C GLU A 2 6.34 23.49 10.18
N ASN A 3 7.08 23.15 11.25
CA ASN A 3 8.05 22.04 11.23
C ASN A 3 7.40 20.68 10.91
N PHE A 4 6.16 20.48 11.36
CA PHE A 4 5.44 19.24 11.14
C PHE A 4 4.95 19.12 9.68
N SER A 5 4.50 20.24 9.09
CA SER A 5 4.15 20.30 7.66
C SER A 5 5.36 20.03 6.75
N ALA A 6 6.50 20.65 7.07
CA ALA A 6 7.75 20.41 6.35
C ALA A 6 8.18 18.93 6.43
N LEU A 7 8.11 18.33 7.63
CA LEU A 7 8.43 16.91 7.80
C LEU A 7 7.52 15.99 6.97
N VAL A 8 6.20 16.22 7.00
CA VAL A 8 5.24 15.44 6.20
C VAL A 8 5.54 15.55 4.70
N LEU A 9 5.82 16.77 4.21
CA LEU A 9 6.15 16.99 2.82
C LEU A 9 7.46 16.31 2.44
N SER A 10 8.49 16.41 3.29
CA SER A 10 9.76 15.73 3.10
C SER A 10 9.59 14.21 3.05
N ILE A 11 8.80 13.62 3.97
CA ILE A 11 8.52 12.18 3.96
C ILE A 11 7.80 11.77 2.68
N ALA A 12 6.78 12.52 2.25
CA ALA A 12 6.05 12.23 1.02
C ALA A 12 6.97 12.32 -0.22
N ALA A 13 7.82 13.34 -0.29
CA ALA A 13 8.78 13.51 -1.39
C ALA A 13 9.85 12.41 -1.41
N THR A 14 10.45 12.08 -0.25
CA THR A 14 11.41 10.99 -0.15
C THR A 14 10.77 9.65 -0.48
N SER A 15 9.53 9.41 -0.04
CA SER A 15 8.77 8.20 -0.37
C SER A 15 8.51 8.11 -1.87
N PHE A 16 8.08 9.21 -2.50
CA PHE A 16 7.90 9.27 -3.96
C PHE A 16 9.17 8.86 -4.70
N VAL A 17 10.31 9.47 -4.38
CA VAL A 17 11.60 9.14 -5.01
C VAL A 17 11.97 7.69 -4.76
N THR A 18 11.79 7.21 -3.54
CA THR A 18 12.10 5.82 -3.15
C THR A 18 11.29 4.83 -3.96
N PHE A 19 9.97 5.03 -4.10
CA PHE A 19 9.11 4.14 -4.87
C PHE A 19 9.39 4.19 -6.38
N GLN A 20 9.80 5.34 -6.92
CA GLN A 20 10.32 5.43 -8.30
C GLN A 20 11.61 4.63 -8.47
N CYS A 21 12.57 4.76 -7.55
CA CYS A 21 13.81 3.99 -7.57
C CYS A 21 13.54 2.48 -7.44
N LEU A 22 12.58 2.09 -6.58
CA LEU A 22 12.17 0.71 -6.41
C LEU A 22 11.60 0.13 -7.72
N PHE A 23 10.77 0.90 -8.42
CA PHE A 23 10.19 0.47 -9.70
C PHE A 23 11.23 0.35 -10.81
N HIS A 24 12.09 1.36 -10.98
CA HIS A 24 13.02 1.42 -12.11
C HIS A 24 14.27 0.57 -11.95
N PHE A 25 14.77 0.37 -10.73
CA PHE A 25 16.07 -0.27 -10.49
C PHE A 25 15.94 -1.54 -9.66
N VAL A 26 15.32 -1.45 -8.48
CA VAL A 26 15.35 -2.56 -7.51
C VAL A 26 14.47 -3.73 -7.95
N SER A 27 13.24 -3.45 -8.38
CA SER A 27 12.30 -4.50 -8.80
C SER A 27 12.82 -5.30 -10.01
N PRO A 28 13.34 -4.68 -11.09
CA PRO A 28 13.97 -5.42 -12.19
C PRO A 28 15.19 -6.22 -11.75
N TRP A 29 16.04 -5.63 -10.90
CA TRP A 29 17.26 -6.28 -10.43
C TRP A 29 16.94 -7.52 -9.61
N ILE A 30 16.11 -7.40 -8.57
CA ILE A 30 15.68 -8.54 -7.74
C ILE A 30 14.94 -9.58 -8.60
N SER A 31 14.01 -9.13 -9.45
CA SER A 31 13.20 -10.06 -10.24
C SER A 31 14.03 -10.88 -11.22
N ALA A 32 15.05 -10.28 -11.84
CA ALA A 32 15.99 -10.97 -12.71
C ALA A 32 16.83 -12.03 -11.97
N GLN A 33 17.18 -11.78 -10.70
CA GLN A 33 17.97 -12.73 -9.90
C GLN A 33 17.16 -13.93 -9.42
N PHE A 34 15.93 -13.70 -8.94
CA PHE A 34 15.12 -14.74 -8.29
C PHE A 34 14.14 -15.45 -9.23
N PHE A 35 13.75 -14.82 -10.35
CA PHE A 35 12.76 -15.36 -11.28
C PHE A 35 13.34 -15.48 -12.69
N PRO A 36 13.86 -16.65 -13.09
CA PRO A 36 14.42 -16.86 -14.44
C PRO A 36 13.45 -16.55 -15.58
N GLY A 37 12.15 -16.68 -15.33
CA GLY A 37 11.08 -16.32 -16.29
C GLY A 37 10.97 -14.83 -16.57
N TYR A 38 11.49 -13.96 -15.70
CA TYR A 38 11.43 -12.50 -15.84
C TYR A 38 12.12 -12.02 -17.13
N HIS A 39 13.26 -12.62 -17.51
CA HIS A 39 13.96 -12.29 -18.75
C HIS A 39 13.19 -12.63 -20.02
N ARG A 40 12.17 -13.50 -19.93
CA ARG A 40 11.35 -13.92 -21.06
C ARG A 40 10.07 -13.09 -21.20
N LEU A 41 9.81 -12.17 -20.27
CA LEU A 41 8.62 -11.33 -20.29
C LEU A 41 8.69 -10.29 -21.42
N SER A 42 7.54 -10.01 -22.03
CA SER A 42 7.40 -8.88 -22.95
C SER A 42 7.57 -7.56 -22.18
N PRO A 43 8.00 -6.46 -22.82
CA PRO A 43 8.17 -5.18 -22.16
C PRO A 43 6.93 -4.72 -21.36
N ARG A 44 5.73 -5.02 -21.87
CA ARG A 44 4.46 -4.74 -21.19
C ARG A 44 4.32 -5.53 -19.90
N HIS A 45 4.55 -6.85 -19.93
CA HIS A 45 4.44 -7.70 -18.74
C HIS A 45 5.53 -7.39 -17.72
N THR A 46 6.73 -6.97 -18.17
CA THR A 46 7.81 -6.53 -17.29
C THR A 46 7.40 -5.29 -16.47
N ILE A 47 6.77 -4.30 -17.12
CA ILE A 47 6.26 -3.10 -16.44
C ILE A 47 5.19 -3.47 -15.42
N GLU A 48 4.24 -4.33 -15.80
CA GLU A 48 3.16 -4.80 -14.94
C GLU A 48 3.70 -5.59 -13.73
N TRP A 49 4.67 -6.47 -13.96
CA TRP A 49 5.36 -7.23 -12.91
C TRP A 49 6.03 -6.30 -11.90
N ASN A 50 6.76 -5.29 -12.38
CA ASN A 50 7.45 -4.35 -11.49
C ASN A 50 6.46 -3.50 -10.70
N SER A 51 5.40 -3.00 -11.34
CA SER A 51 4.34 -2.23 -10.66
C SER A 51 3.66 -3.07 -9.57
N ARG A 52 3.36 -4.35 -9.84
CA ARG A 52 2.80 -5.29 -8.85
C ARG A 52 3.75 -5.59 -7.70
N THR A 53 5.05 -5.70 -7.98
CA THR A 53 6.05 -5.97 -6.95
C THR A 53 6.17 -4.78 -6.00
N VAL A 54 6.25 -3.57 -6.54
CA VAL A 54 6.36 -2.33 -5.75
C VAL A 54 5.10 -2.05 -4.94
N SER A 55 3.91 -2.22 -5.52
CA SER A 55 2.63 -2.07 -4.80
C SER A 55 2.46 -3.10 -3.68
N THR A 56 2.94 -4.33 -3.88
CA THR A 56 2.95 -5.38 -2.85
C THR A 56 3.87 -5.00 -1.69
N LEU A 57 5.07 -4.48 -1.98
CA LEU A 57 6.00 -4.02 -0.95
C LEU A 57 5.41 -2.85 -0.15
N HIS A 58 4.81 -1.88 -0.84
CA HIS A 58 4.12 -0.76 -0.21
C HIS A 58 3.04 -1.23 0.77
N ALA A 59 2.14 -2.11 0.30
CA ALA A 59 1.06 -2.65 1.10
C ALA A 59 1.55 -3.37 2.37
N LEU A 60 2.65 -4.14 2.27
CA LEU A 60 3.24 -4.82 3.42
C LEU A 60 3.84 -3.84 4.43
N ILE A 61 4.63 -2.87 3.98
CA ILE A 61 5.28 -1.88 4.87
C ILE A 61 4.20 -1.09 5.62
N VAL A 62 3.29 -0.47 4.88
CA VAL A 62 2.25 0.40 5.45
C VAL A 62 1.27 -0.41 6.28
N GLY A 63 0.88 -1.60 5.84
CA GLY A 63 -0.03 -2.47 6.57
C GLY A 63 0.55 -2.99 7.89
N LEU A 64 1.83 -3.37 7.94
CA LEU A 64 2.51 -3.75 9.18
C LEU A 64 2.63 -2.56 10.14
N PHE A 65 2.92 -1.37 9.61
CA PHE A 65 2.98 -0.14 10.40
C PHE A 65 1.60 0.22 10.97
N CYS A 66 0.52 0.01 10.21
CA CYS A 66 -0.84 0.18 10.69
C CYS A 66 -1.20 -0.78 11.83
N LEU A 67 -0.81 -2.06 11.70
CA LEU A 67 -1.01 -3.06 12.75
C LEU A 67 -0.24 -2.68 14.02
N TYR A 68 0.99 -2.17 13.88
CA TYR A 68 1.76 -1.67 15.02
C TYR A 68 1.02 -0.55 15.75
N ILE A 69 0.53 0.45 15.02
CA ILE A 69 -0.24 1.58 15.59
C ILE A 69 -1.52 1.06 16.27
N LEU A 70 -2.29 0.18 15.63
CA LEU A 70 -3.51 -0.38 16.26
C LEU A 70 -3.22 -1.16 17.53
N LEU A 71 -2.05 -1.80 17.63
CA LEU A 71 -1.69 -2.64 18.77
C LEU A 71 -0.98 -1.87 19.88
N HIS A 72 -0.30 -0.75 19.61
CA HIS A 72 0.57 -0.11 20.61
C HIS A 72 0.33 1.40 20.79
N ASP A 73 -0.50 2.03 19.97
CA ASP A 73 -0.81 3.45 20.11
C ASP A 73 -2.13 3.64 20.87
N ASP A 74 -2.01 3.77 22.20
CA ASP A 74 -3.18 3.94 23.07
C ASP A 74 -3.86 5.28 22.83
N ALA A 75 -3.14 6.35 22.48
CA ALA A 75 -3.71 7.67 22.21
C ALA A 75 -4.64 7.68 20.98
N VAL A 76 -4.27 6.99 19.90
CA VAL A 76 -5.12 6.83 18.70
C VAL A 76 -6.29 5.87 18.95
N ASN A 77 -6.12 4.91 19.86
CA ASN A 77 -7.17 3.94 20.20
C ASN A 77 -8.21 4.49 21.19
N GLU A 78 -7.80 5.36 22.12
CA GLU A 78 -8.67 5.99 23.12
C GLU A 78 -9.50 7.14 22.55
N ASP A 79 -8.92 7.94 21.65
CA ASP A 79 -9.66 8.96 20.89
C ASP A 79 -9.54 8.72 19.37
N PRO A 80 -10.49 7.96 18.79
CA PRO A 80 -10.48 7.62 17.38
C PRO A 80 -10.60 8.81 16.41
N VAL A 81 -11.09 9.96 16.90
CA VAL A 81 -11.40 11.13 16.06
C VAL A 81 -10.31 12.20 16.16
N TRP A 82 -9.77 12.44 17.36
CA TRP A 82 -8.81 13.52 17.65
C TRP A 82 -7.52 13.07 18.37
N GLY A 83 -7.32 11.78 18.63
CA GLY A 83 -6.10 11.26 19.25
C GLY A 83 -4.84 11.65 18.49
N ASP A 84 -3.70 11.77 19.19
CA ASP A 84 -2.44 12.24 18.62
C ASP A 84 -2.05 11.40 17.38
N PRO A 85 -2.19 11.95 16.16
CA PRO A 85 -2.07 11.16 14.95
C PRO A 85 -0.64 11.12 14.43
N SER A 86 0.38 11.43 15.24
CA SER A 86 1.76 11.62 14.77
C SER A 86 2.29 10.42 13.95
N LEU A 87 2.13 9.19 14.44
CA LEU A 87 2.52 7.98 13.69
C LEU A 87 1.63 7.69 12.48
N VAL A 88 0.32 7.92 12.61
CA VAL A 88 -0.64 7.78 11.51
C VAL A 88 -0.30 8.73 10.38
N LYS A 89 0.02 9.99 10.68
CA LYS A 89 0.37 11.02 9.70
C LYS A 89 1.68 10.68 8.98
N ILE A 90 2.67 10.12 9.66
CA ILE A 90 3.88 9.59 9.00
C ILE A 90 3.51 8.47 8.02
N ASN A 91 2.70 7.51 8.43
CA ASN A 91 2.28 6.39 7.58
C ASN A 91 1.46 6.84 6.36
N VAL A 92 0.55 7.79 6.58
CA VAL A 92 -0.25 8.42 5.54
C VAL A 92 0.63 9.24 4.60
N ALA A 93 1.65 9.96 5.10
CA ALA A 93 2.59 10.69 4.25
C ALA A 93 3.40 9.75 3.33
N ILE A 94 3.85 8.60 3.85
CA ILE A 94 4.49 7.55 3.05
C ILE A 94 3.54 7.04 1.96
N THR A 95 2.28 6.81 2.33
CA THR A 95 1.22 6.39 1.39
C THR A 95 0.95 7.43 0.31
N CYS A 96 0.86 8.71 0.65
CA CYS A 96 0.70 9.78 -0.33
C CYS A 96 1.86 9.82 -1.32
N GLY A 97 3.11 9.69 -0.85
CA GLY A 97 4.28 9.62 -1.72
C GLY A 97 4.25 8.44 -2.68
N TYR A 98 3.86 7.26 -2.20
CA TYR A 98 3.63 6.09 -3.04
C TYR A 98 2.52 6.32 -4.08
N LEU A 99 1.33 6.80 -3.67
CA LEU A 99 0.20 7.00 -4.57
C LEU A 99 0.52 8.00 -5.69
N LEU A 100 1.27 9.07 -5.38
CA LEU A 100 1.77 10.00 -6.39
C LEU A 100 2.76 9.34 -7.35
N SER A 101 3.64 8.49 -6.82
CA SER A 101 4.60 7.72 -7.63
C SER A 101 3.88 6.75 -8.58
N ASP A 102 2.93 5.99 -8.06
CA ASP A 102 2.16 5.01 -8.81
C ASP A 102 1.26 5.69 -9.85
N MET A 103 0.64 6.82 -9.51
CA MET A 103 -0.11 7.64 -10.47
C MET A 103 0.76 8.10 -11.64
N LEU A 104 1.99 8.57 -11.37
CA LEU A 104 2.91 8.98 -12.43
C LEU A 104 3.25 7.81 -13.35
N LEU A 105 3.50 6.62 -12.79
CA LEU A 105 3.79 5.42 -13.56
C LEU A 105 2.57 4.98 -14.40
N ILE A 106 1.36 5.06 -13.85
CA ILE A 106 0.11 4.77 -14.57
C ILE A 106 -0.06 5.71 -15.76
N CYS A 107 0.17 7.01 -15.56
CA CYS A 107 0.09 8.01 -16.64
C CYS A 107 1.15 7.79 -17.72
N TYR A 108 2.41 7.50 -17.32
CA TYR A 108 3.51 7.31 -18.26
C TYR A 108 3.39 5.99 -19.03
N TYR A 109 3.04 4.90 -18.34
CA TYR A 109 2.87 3.56 -18.90
C TYR A 109 1.41 3.20 -19.14
N TRP A 110 0.61 4.16 -19.61
CA TRP A 110 -0.85 4.01 -19.80
C TRP A 110 -1.22 2.77 -20.63
N ARG A 111 -0.46 2.47 -21.69
CA ARG A 111 -0.71 1.30 -22.54
C ARG A 111 -0.48 -0.04 -21.84
N ALA A 112 0.32 -0.07 -20.78
CA ALA A 112 0.66 -1.27 -20.04
C ALA A 112 -0.25 -1.48 -18.83
N ILE A 113 -0.37 -0.47 -17.98
CA ILE A 113 -1.00 -0.54 -16.64
C ILE A 113 -2.13 0.48 -16.43
N GLY A 114 -2.46 1.30 -17.43
CA GLY A 114 -3.44 2.37 -17.32
C GLY A 114 -4.87 1.88 -17.09
N ASP A 115 -5.52 2.35 -16.02
CA ASP A 115 -6.96 2.20 -15.78
C ASP A 115 -7.54 3.49 -15.18
N LYS A 116 -8.68 3.95 -15.73
CA LYS A 116 -9.40 5.12 -15.23
C LYS A 116 -9.90 4.90 -13.80
N PHE A 117 -10.29 3.68 -13.44
CA PHE A 117 -10.74 3.38 -12.09
C PHE A 117 -9.59 3.49 -11.07
N PHE A 118 -8.37 3.08 -11.43
CA PHE A 118 -7.20 3.28 -10.58
C PHE A 118 -6.87 4.77 -10.40
N VAL A 119 -6.91 5.56 -11.47
CA VAL A 119 -6.68 7.01 -11.36
C VAL A 119 -7.70 7.67 -10.42
N ILE A 120 -8.99 7.38 -10.59
CA ILE A 120 -10.04 7.93 -9.73
C ILE A 120 -9.86 7.46 -8.29
N HIS A 121 -9.53 6.18 -8.08
CA HIS A 121 -9.27 5.62 -6.76
C HIS A 121 -8.12 6.34 -6.05
N HIS A 122 -6.98 6.53 -6.71
CA HIS A 122 -5.83 7.21 -6.13
C HIS A 122 -6.12 8.68 -5.84
N LEU A 123 -6.85 9.38 -6.71
CA LEU A 123 -7.27 10.77 -6.45
C LEU A 123 -8.19 10.86 -5.23
N ALA A 124 -9.17 9.95 -5.11
CA ALA A 124 -10.07 9.89 -3.96
C ALA A 124 -9.31 9.58 -2.66
N ALA A 125 -8.33 8.66 -2.71
CA ALA A 125 -7.48 8.34 -1.56
C ALA A 125 -6.60 9.53 -1.15
N LEU A 126 -5.94 10.20 -2.09
CA LEU A 126 -5.15 11.40 -1.84
C LEU A 126 -6.00 12.53 -1.24
N TYR A 127 -7.22 12.71 -1.74
CA TYR A 127 -8.16 13.68 -1.20
C TYR A 127 -8.56 13.37 0.25
N ALA A 128 -8.84 12.11 0.58
CA ALA A 128 -9.13 11.71 1.95
C ALA A 128 -7.91 11.91 2.88
N TYR A 129 -6.71 11.55 2.42
CA TYR A 129 -5.48 11.70 3.19
C TYR A 129 -5.06 13.15 3.40
N TYR A 130 -5.44 14.07 2.50
CA TYR A 130 -5.24 15.50 2.71
C TYR A 130 -5.90 15.97 4.00
N TYR A 131 -7.12 15.54 4.32
CA TYR A 131 -7.80 15.91 5.58
C TYR A 131 -7.08 15.35 6.82
N VAL A 132 -6.56 14.13 6.73
CA VAL A 132 -5.81 13.50 7.83
C VAL A 132 -4.51 14.25 8.09
N LEU A 133 -3.79 14.68 7.05
CA LEU A 133 -2.52 15.40 7.19
C LEU A 133 -2.70 16.86 7.59
N SER A 134 -3.67 17.57 7.01
CA SER A 134 -3.89 19.01 7.22
C SER A 134 -4.67 19.31 8.50
N ILE A 135 -5.74 18.56 8.77
CA ILE A 135 -6.65 18.81 9.90
C ILE A 135 -6.39 17.84 11.06
N GLY A 136 -5.80 16.67 10.79
CA GLY A 136 -5.60 15.64 11.83
C GLY A 136 -6.87 14.86 12.17
N MET A 137 -7.90 14.94 11.32
CA MET A 137 -9.20 14.33 11.57
C MET A 137 -9.23 12.87 11.11
N LEU A 138 -9.93 12.01 11.85
CA LEU A 138 -10.18 10.59 11.53
C LEU A 138 -8.91 9.71 11.37
N PRO A 139 -7.87 9.87 12.20
CA PRO A 139 -6.63 9.09 12.07
C PRO A 139 -6.86 7.59 12.25
N TYR A 140 -7.78 7.19 13.13
CA TYR A 140 -8.13 5.80 13.34
C TYR A 140 -8.72 5.13 12.08
N PHE A 141 -9.63 5.83 11.39
CA PHE A 141 -10.27 5.32 10.17
C PHE A 141 -9.28 5.26 9.00
N ALA A 142 -8.38 6.23 8.89
CA ALA A 142 -7.29 6.18 7.91
C ALA A 142 -6.40 4.96 8.16
N ASN A 143 -6.01 4.72 9.41
CA ASN A 143 -5.21 3.57 9.79
C ASN A 143 -5.93 2.23 9.50
N PHE A 144 -7.22 2.14 9.84
CA PHE A 144 -8.03 0.96 9.55
C PHE A 144 -8.19 0.70 8.04
N ARG A 145 -8.37 1.74 7.23
CA ARG A 145 -8.44 1.61 5.76
C ARG A 145 -7.12 1.10 5.20
N LEU A 146 -5.99 1.57 5.70
CA LEU A 146 -4.66 1.12 5.27
C LEU A 146 -4.40 -0.35 5.62
N VAL A 147 -4.99 -0.89 6.70
CA VAL A 147 -4.97 -2.35 6.96
C VAL A 147 -5.61 -3.14 5.82
N ALA A 148 -6.63 -2.60 5.14
CA ALA A 148 -7.26 -3.29 4.01
C ALA A 148 -6.30 -3.43 2.80
N GLU A 149 -5.25 -2.61 2.70
CA GLU A 149 -4.21 -2.75 1.67
C GLU A 149 -3.37 -4.03 1.84
N LEU A 150 -3.37 -4.68 3.01
CA LEU A 150 -2.72 -6.00 3.19
C LEU A 150 -3.33 -7.11 2.33
N SER A 151 -4.46 -6.86 1.67
CA SER A 151 -5.04 -7.78 0.68
C SER A 151 -4.37 -7.68 -0.70
N THR A 152 -3.70 -6.57 -1.01
CA THR A 152 -3.02 -6.28 -2.29
C THR A 152 -1.95 -7.32 -2.68
N PRO A 153 -1.09 -7.82 -1.76
CA PRO A 153 -0.16 -8.92 -2.05
C PRO A 153 -0.87 -10.17 -2.59
N CYS A 154 -2.01 -10.55 -2.02
CA CYS A 154 -2.75 -11.74 -2.42
C CYS A 154 -3.44 -11.56 -3.77
N VAL A 155 -3.95 -10.36 -4.07
CA VAL A 155 -4.55 -10.03 -5.37
C VAL A 155 -3.47 -10.01 -6.47
N ASN A 156 -2.32 -9.42 -6.19
CA ASN A 156 -1.23 -9.33 -7.16
C ASN A 156 -0.62 -10.70 -7.47
N GLN A 157 -0.40 -11.56 -6.46
CA GLN A 157 0.11 -12.91 -6.66
C GLN A 157 -0.81 -13.76 -7.56
N ARG A 158 -2.13 -13.63 -7.44
CA ARG A 158 -3.09 -14.35 -8.31
C ARG A 158 -2.90 -14.02 -9.79
N ASN A 159 -2.62 -12.76 -10.12
CA ASN A 159 -2.42 -12.35 -11.50
C ASN A 159 -1.03 -12.71 -12.02
N THR A 160 -0.01 -12.72 -11.15
CA THR A 160 1.34 -13.20 -11.48
C THR A 160 1.35 -14.69 -11.83
N VAL A 161 0.62 -15.52 -11.08
CA VAL A 161 0.45 -16.95 -11.38
C VAL A 161 -0.28 -17.16 -12.70
N HIS A 162 -1.27 -16.31 -13.03
CA HIS A 162 -1.95 -16.36 -14.34
C HIS A 162 -1.05 -15.99 -15.53
N GLN A 163 0.09 -15.33 -15.30
CA GLN A 163 1.05 -14.95 -16.33
C GLN A 163 2.20 -15.97 -16.49
N SER A 164 2.32 -16.93 -15.57
CA SER A 164 3.20 -18.09 -15.72
C SER A 164 2.50 -19.17 -16.58
N PRO A 165 3.12 -19.69 -17.65
CA PRO A 165 2.56 -20.82 -18.40
C PRO A 165 2.52 -22.13 -17.59
N GLU A 166 3.12 -22.14 -16.39
CA GLU A 166 3.22 -23.30 -15.52
C GLU A 166 2.45 -23.04 -14.22
N ASN A 167 1.41 -23.86 -13.99
CA ASN A 167 0.62 -24.07 -12.76
C ASN A 167 -0.85 -23.57 -12.76
N CYS A 168 -1.71 -24.45 -13.30
CA CYS A 168 -3.16 -24.40 -13.20
C CYS A 168 -3.65 -25.25 -12.01
N GLU A 169 -3.34 -24.90 -10.74
CA GLU A 169 -3.90 -25.66 -9.61
C GLU A 169 -3.90 -24.95 -8.23
N SER A 170 -4.50 -23.76 -8.13
CA SER A 170 -4.92 -23.27 -6.79
C SER A 170 -6.12 -22.32 -6.85
N ARG A 171 -7.22 -22.81 -7.40
CA ARG A 171 -8.54 -22.20 -7.19
C ARG A 171 -9.02 -22.58 -5.77
N HIS A 172 -9.75 -21.68 -5.10
CA HIS A 172 -10.51 -21.87 -3.83
C HIS A 172 -10.01 -21.19 -2.53
N GLY A 173 -9.12 -20.20 -2.56
CA GLY A 173 -8.76 -19.41 -1.35
C GLY A 173 -9.45 -18.04 -1.18
N PHE A 174 -10.13 -17.55 -2.22
CA PHE A 174 -10.24 -16.11 -2.49
C PHE A 174 -11.24 -15.31 -1.62
N ILE A 175 -12.18 -15.95 -0.92
CA ILE A 175 -13.17 -15.23 -0.07
C ILE A 175 -12.78 -15.27 1.43
N ARG A 176 -11.81 -16.08 1.82
CA ARG A 176 -11.44 -16.24 3.22
C ARG A 176 -10.50 -15.15 3.75
N ILE A 177 -9.60 -14.59 2.93
CA ILE A 177 -8.49 -13.76 3.44
C ILE A 177 -8.92 -12.33 3.83
N SER A 178 -9.77 -11.66 3.06
CA SER A 178 -10.29 -10.33 3.42
C SER A 178 -11.16 -10.39 4.69
N SER A 179 -11.95 -11.45 4.84
CA SER A 179 -12.71 -11.73 6.07
C SER A 179 -11.82 -12.18 7.24
N PHE A 180 -10.65 -12.76 6.98
CA PHE A 180 -9.72 -13.22 8.02
C PHE A 180 -8.93 -12.08 8.66
N GLN A 181 -8.49 -11.09 7.88
CA GLN A 181 -7.71 -9.96 8.39
C GLN A 181 -8.57 -9.05 9.29
N VAL A 182 -9.82 -8.75 8.89
CA VAL A 182 -10.75 -7.96 9.72
C VAL A 182 -11.12 -8.72 11.00
N LYS A 183 -11.38 -10.04 10.91
CA LYS A 183 -11.67 -10.86 12.10
C LYS A 183 -10.48 -10.98 13.06
N LYS A 184 -9.24 -11.05 12.56
CA LYS A 184 -8.04 -11.17 13.40
C LYS A 184 -7.71 -9.85 14.10
N VAL A 185 -7.89 -8.71 13.44
CA VAL A 185 -7.74 -7.38 14.04
C VAL A 185 -8.83 -7.11 15.10
N LEU A 186 -10.08 -7.50 14.83
CA LEU A 186 -11.16 -7.43 15.84
C LEU A 186 -10.89 -8.38 17.01
N SER A 187 -10.45 -9.61 16.76
CA SER A 187 -10.11 -10.61 17.80
C SER A 187 -8.92 -10.20 18.67
N LEU A 188 -7.91 -9.52 18.10
CA LEU A 188 -6.76 -9.01 18.86
C LEU A 188 -7.15 -7.86 19.80
N LYS A 189 -8.17 -7.08 19.46
CA LYS A 189 -8.72 -6.04 20.36
C LYS A 189 -9.59 -6.60 21.48
N GLU A 190 -10.31 -7.70 21.25
CA GLU A 190 -11.05 -8.40 22.32
C GLU A 190 -10.10 -9.02 23.34
N LEU A 191 -8.92 -9.53 22.91
CA LEU A 191 -7.87 -10.06 23.79
C LEU A 191 -7.18 -9.00 24.68
N LYS A 192 -7.24 -7.72 24.31
CA LYS A 192 -6.73 -6.61 25.12
C LYS A 192 -7.77 -6.02 26.09
N ARG A 193 -9.05 -6.39 25.96
CA ARG A 193 -10.15 -5.92 26.81
C ARG A 193 -10.46 -6.85 28.00
N VAL A 194 -9.73 -7.96 28.13
CA VAL A 194 -9.76 -8.91 29.27
C VAL A 194 -8.48 -8.74 30.08
#